data_AF-A0A929UR37-F1
#
_entry.id   AF-A0A929UR37-F1
#
_cell.length_a   1.000
_cell.length_b   1.000
_cell.length_c   1.000
_cell.angle_alpha   90.00
_cell.angle_beta   90.00
_cell.angle_gamma   90.00
#
_symmetry.space_group_name_H-M   'P 1'
#
loop_
_entity.id
_entity.type
_entity.pdbx_description
1 polymer ?
#
loop_
_entity_poly.entity_id
_entity_poly.type
_entity_poly.pdbx_seq_one_letter_code
_entity_poly.pdbx_strand_id
1 'polypeptide(L)'
;DVIPLGEKAVDGLLTVGKGQRIGIFAGSGVGKSTLLGMFARNTKADINVIALIGERGREVREFIERDLGEEGMKRSIVVCATSDKPALERTKAAKTATSIAEYFRDKGKDVLLMMDSLTRFSMAQREIGLASGEPPVSRGYPPSVYAEMPRLLERAGRARTGSITGLYTVLVDGDDFNEPITDAARGILDGHIVLNRKLAQKNHYPAIDVLASISRCMSTIVTPEQRRAAGQLKNVLATYQDAEDLINIGAYRAGANPHIDYAISKYEQVNTFLKQETDEKVEFENIVEELEGIFNPDTTLE
;
A
#
# COMPACT_ATOMS: atom_id res chain seq x y z
N ASP A 1 -9.26 2.08 15.84
CA ASP A 1 -8.59 0.78 15.97
C ASP A 1 -7.70 0.55 14.77
N VAL A 2 -6.47 0.14 15.03
CA VAL A 2 -5.48 -0.25 14.02
C VAL A 2 -5.87 -1.60 13.42
N ILE A 3 -5.53 -1.81 12.16
CA ILE A 3 -5.48 -3.13 11.52
C ILE A 3 -4.03 -3.43 11.14
N PRO A 4 -3.30 -4.21 11.95
CA PRO A 4 -1.91 -4.54 11.65
C PRO A 4 -1.81 -5.26 10.31
N LEU A 5 -0.90 -4.80 9.47
CA LEU A 5 -0.55 -5.42 8.21
C LEU A 5 0.74 -6.26 8.31
N GLY A 6 1.49 -6.10 9.41
CA GLY A 6 2.70 -6.83 9.72
C GLY A 6 3.91 -6.42 8.88
N GLU A 7 3.92 -5.17 8.43
CA GLU A 7 5.02 -4.56 7.67
C GLU A 7 5.58 -3.35 8.41
N LYS A 8 6.86 -3.38 8.80
CA LYS A 8 7.50 -2.34 9.65
C LYS A 8 7.28 -0.92 9.12
N ALA A 9 7.56 -0.71 7.84
CA ALA A 9 7.38 0.59 7.19
C ALA A 9 5.91 1.04 7.17
N VAL A 10 4.94 0.12 7.15
CA VAL A 10 3.52 0.46 7.09
C VAL A 10 2.95 0.64 8.49
N ASP A 11 3.08 -0.36 9.36
CA ASP A 11 2.52 -0.34 10.71
C ASP A 11 3.21 0.72 11.59
N GLY A 12 4.50 0.98 11.38
CA GLY A 12 5.24 2.01 12.10
C GLY A 12 4.96 3.44 11.61
N LEU A 13 4.91 3.68 10.29
CA LEU A 13 4.96 5.03 9.70
C LEU A 13 3.74 5.45 8.87
N LEU A 14 2.89 4.48 8.51
CA LEU A 14 1.73 4.64 7.63
C LEU A 14 0.53 3.85 8.18
N THR A 15 0.43 3.77 9.52
CA THR A 15 -0.46 2.83 10.21
C THR A 15 -1.87 2.89 9.67
N VAL A 16 -2.43 1.71 9.37
CA VAL A 16 -3.73 1.58 8.73
C VAL A 16 -4.81 1.32 9.77
N GLY A 17 -5.95 2.00 9.63
CA GLY A 17 -7.11 1.83 10.48
C GLY A 17 -8.11 0.81 9.94
N LYS A 18 -8.87 0.16 10.84
CA LYS A 18 -10.02 -0.69 10.44
C LYS A 18 -11.03 0.13 9.63
N GLY A 19 -11.36 -0.34 8.43
CA GLY A 19 -12.29 0.33 7.53
C GLY A 19 -11.67 1.40 6.62
N GLN A 20 -10.35 1.61 6.70
CA GLN A 20 -9.66 2.59 5.85
C GLN A 20 -9.51 2.07 4.42
N ARG A 21 -9.46 2.98 3.44
CA ARG A 21 -9.19 2.68 2.03
C ARG A 21 -7.84 3.27 1.63
N ILE A 22 -6.87 2.43 1.34
CA ILE A 22 -5.50 2.80 1.01
C ILE A 22 -5.19 2.45 -0.44
N GLY A 23 -4.56 3.39 -1.15
CA GLY A 23 -3.98 3.13 -2.47
C GLY A 23 -2.59 2.50 -2.36
N ILE A 24 -2.23 1.59 -3.26
CA ILE A 24 -0.84 1.10 -3.42
C ILE A 24 -0.38 1.49 -4.81
N PHE A 25 0.42 2.55 -4.88
CA PHE A 25 0.80 3.19 -6.13
C PHE A 25 2.16 2.63 -6.54
N ALA A 26 2.19 1.88 -7.62
CA ALA A 26 3.37 1.10 -7.98
C ALA A 26 3.57 1.03 -9.49
N GLY A 27 4.83 1.15 -9.92
CA GLY A 27 5.25 0.77 -11.26
C GLY A 27 5.42 -0.74 -11.42
N SER A 28 5.77 -1.17 -12.63
CA SER A 28 6.15 -2.57 -12.87
C SER A 28 7.50 -2.89 -12.22
N GLY A 29 7.62 -4.09 -11.62
CA GLY A 29 8.89 -4.65 -11.13
C GLY A 29 9.40 -4.09 -9.79
N VAL A 30 8.59 -3.36 -9.03
CA VAL A 30 8.99 -2.75 -7.75
C VAL A 30 8.56 -3.57 -6.51
N GLY A 31 8.06 -4.79 -6.69
CA GLY A 31 7.65 -5.68 -5.59
C GLY A 31 6.18 -5.60 -5.16
N LYS A 32 5.28 -5.03 -5.98
CA LYS A 32 3.84 -4.92 -5.70
C LYS A 32 3.19 -6.25 -5.26
N SER A 33 3.34 -7.31 -6.06
CA SER A 33 2.68 -8.60 -5.80
C SER A 33 3.20 -9.26 -4.53
N THR A 34 4.52 -9.19 -4.31
CA THR A 34 5.16 -9.68 -3.08
C THR A 34 4.64 -8.95 -1.85
N LEU A 35 4.54 -7.61 -1.89
CA LEU A 35 3.99 -6.83 -0.78
C LEU A 35 2.51 -7.16 -0.51
N LEU A 36 1.69 -7.32 -1.55
CA LEU A 36 0.30 -7.78 -1.38
C LEU A 36 0.24 -9.17 -0.72
N GLY A 37 1.12 -10.09 -1.13
CA GLY A 37 1.25 -11.40 -0.49
C GLY A 37 1.63 -11.27 0.98
N MET A 38 2.60 -10.40 1.31
CA MET A 38 3.02 -10.14 2.69
C MET A 38 1.84 -9.63 3.53
N PHE A 39 1.10 -8.62 3.07
CA PHE A 39 -0.12 -8.15 3.74
C PHE A 39 -1.14 -9.30 3.95
N ALA A 40 -1.37 -10.10 2.91
CA ALA A 40 -2.30 -11.22 2.97
C ALA A 40 -1.87 -12.31 3.98
N ARG A 41 -0.57 -12.51 4.21
CA ARG A 41 -0.02 -13.51 5.15
C ARG A 41 0.18 -12.97 6.58
N ASN A 42 0.40 -11.67 6.72
CA ASN A 42 0.80 -11.04 7.99
C ASN A 42 -0.33 -10.27 8.68
N THR A 43 -1.39 -9.88 7.95
CA THR A 43 -2.51 -9.14 8.55
C THR A 43 -3.21 -9.91 9.68
N LYS A 44 -3.77 -9.17 10.65
CA LYS A 44 -4.63 -9.69 11.72
C LYS A 44 -6.14 -9.64 11.39
N ALA A 45 -6.50 -9.43 10.12
CA ALA A 45 -7.88 -9.54 9.66
C ALA A 45 -8.45 -10.96 9.85
N ASP A 46 -9.77 -11.06 10.05
CA ASP A 46 -10.47 -12.36 10.13
C ASP A 46 -10.42 -13.11 8.79
N ILE A 47 -10.52 -12.37 7.68
CA ILE A 47 -10.58 -12.93 6.33
C ILE A 47 -10.01 -11.94 5.30
N ASN A 48 -9.34 -12.49 4.29
CA ASN A 48 -8.91 -11.73 3.13
C ASN A 48 -9.85 -11.98 1.95
N VAL A 49 -10.15 -10.94 1.20
CA VAL A 49 -10.79 -11.05 -0.12
C VAL A 49 -9.88 -10.38 -1.13
N ILE A 50 -9.45 -11.11 -2.16
CA ILE A 50 -8.47 -10.65 -3.15
C ILE A 50 -9.11 -10.63 -4.52
N ALA A 51 -9.13 -9.47 -5.17
CA ALA A 51 -9.64 -9.27 -6.51
C ALA A 51 -8.47 -9.10 -7.48
N LEU A 52 -8.27 -10.04 -8.41
CA LEU A 52 -7.23 -9.99 -9.44
C LEU A 52 -7.87 -9.69 -10.80
N ILE A 53 -7.73 -8.46 -11.28
CA ILE A 53 -8.49 -7.87 -12.37
C ILE A 53 -7.57 -7.56 -13.55
N GLY A 54 -7.79 -8.22 -14.67
CA GLY A 54 -7.08 -7.95 -15.93
C GLY A 54 -5.59 -8.32 -15.91
N GLU A 55 -5.14 -9.08 -14.91
CA GLU A 55 -3.78 -9.64 -14.85
C GLU A 55 -3.65 -10.84 -15.80
N ARG A 56 -2.41 -11.18 -16.19
CA ARG A 56 -2.19 -12.37 -17.03
C ARG A 56 -2.40 -13.63 -16.20
N GLY A 57 -2.92 -14.70 -16.80
CA GLY A 57 -3.18 -15.96 -16.09
C GLY A 57 -1.95 -16.56 -15.39
N ARG A 58 -0.76 -16.38 -15.97
CA ARG A 58 0.51 -16.80 -15.34
C ARG A 58 0.84 -16.00 -14.07
N GLU A 59 0.56 -14.69 -14.08
CA GLU A 59 0.84 -13.76 -12.97
C GLU A 59 -0.16 -14.04 -11.83
N VAL A 60 -1.42 -14.35 -12.17
CA VAL A 60 -2.42 -14.82 -11.20
C VAL A 60 -1.99 -16.12 -10.53
N ARG A 61 -1.51 -17.10 -11.30
CA ARG A 61 -1.02 -18.37 -10.74
C ARG A 61 0.18 -18.16 -9.83
N GLU A 62 1.17 -17.39 -10.28
CA GLU A 62 2.35 -17.07 -9.48
C GLU A 62 1.96 -16.38 -8.17
N PHE A 63 1.05 -15.41 -8.22
CA PHE A 63 0.56 -14.77 -7.01
C PHE A 63 -0.10 -15.76 -6.04
N ILE A 64 -0.94 -16.68 -6.51
CA ILE A 64 -1.63 -17.64 -5.63
C ILE A 64 -0.65 -18.67 -5.06
N GLU A 65 0.20 -19.26 -5.90
CA GLU A 65 1.05 -20.39 -5.52
C GLU A 65 2.30 -19.95 -4.75
N ARG A 66 2.90 -18.81 -5.12
CA ARG A 66 4.18 -18.35 -4.59
C ARG A 66 4.02 -17.22 -3.59
N ASP A 67 3.38 -16.11 -3.99
CA ASP A 67 3.27 -14.95 -3.10
C ASP A 67 2.28 -15.24 -1.97
N LEU A 68 1.04 -15.62 -2.26
CA LEU A 68 0.05 -15.90 -1.22
C LEU A 68 0.40 -17.19 -0.46
N GLY A 69 0.77 -18.24 -1.20
CA GLY A 69 1.11 -19.55 -0.66
C GLY A 69 -0.06 -20.23 0.05
N GLU A 70 0.19 -21.43 0.59
CA GLU A 70 -0.86 -22.22 1.24
C GLU A 70 -1.44 -21.51 2.48
N GLU A 71 -0.57 -20.93 3.30
CA GLU A 71 -0.96 -20.23 4.54
C GLU A 71 -1.80 -18.98 4.27
N GLY A 72 -1.42 -18.17 3.26
CA GLY A 72 -2.24 -17.03 2.87
C GLY A 72 -3.58 -17.46 2.28
N MET A 73 -3.59 -18.52 1.46
CA MET A 73 -4.79 -19.01 0.79
C MET A 73 -5.82 -19.60 1.76
N LYS A 74 -5.39 -20.27 2.85
CA LYS A 74 -6.27 -20.83 3.90
C LYS A 74 -7.28 -19.83 4.47
N ARG A 75 -6.94 -18.53 4.43
CA ARG A 75 -7.78 -17.43 4.94
C ARG A 75 -8.21 -16.43 3.86
N SER A 76 -8.02 -16.76 2.59
CA SER A 76 -8.28 -15.85 1.47
C SER A 76 -9.32 -16.40 0.51
N ILE A 77 -10.21 -15.52 0.07
CA ILE A 77 -11.08 -15.76 -1.08
C ILE A 77 -10.52 -14.97 -2.26
N VAL A 78 -10.13 -15.67 -3.32
CA VAL A 78 -9.59 -15.03 -4.54
C VAL A 78 -10.66 -15.02 -5.62
N VAL A 79 -10.98 -13.84 -6.13
CA VAL A 79 -11.84 -13.61 -7.29
C VAL A 79 -10.97 -13.06 -8.41
N CYS A 80 -10.88 -13.78 -9.53
CA CYS A 80 -10.04 -13.36 -10.64
C CYS A 80 -10.83 -13.25 -11.96
N ALA A 81 -10.46 -12.27 -12.77
CA ALA A 81 -10.86 -12.17 -14.17
C ALA A 81 -9.63 -11.74 -14.96
N THR A 82 -9.05 -12.65 -15.72
CA THR A 82 -7.78 -12.46 -16.44
C THR A 82 -7.91 -11.48 -17.61
N SER A 83 -6.77 -11.05 -18.16
CA SER A 83 -6.73 -10.07 -19.26
C SER A 83 -7.46 -10.49 -20.54
N ASP A 84 -7.60 -11.80 -20.79
CA ASP A 84 -8.34 -12.37 -21.91
C ASP A 84 -9.87 -12.36 -21.73
N LYS A 85 -10.34 -12.01 -20.53
CA LYS A 85 -11.78 -11.94 -20.24
C LYS A 85 -12.41 -10.63 -20.72
N PRO A 86 -13.69 -10.67 -21.15
CA PRO A 86 -14.42 -9.46 -21.53
C PRO A 86 -14.40 -8.39 -20.44
N ALA A 87 -14.42 -7.11 -20.83
CA ALA A 87 -14.44 -6.00 -19.88
C ALA A 87 -15.57 -6.09 -18.84
N LEU A 88 -16.74 -6.59 -19.26
CA LEU A 88 -17.87 -6.80 -18.35
C LEU A 88 -17.57 -7.83 -17.25
N GLU A 89 -16.82 -8.89 -17.57
CA GLU A 89 -16.41 -9.90 -16.58
C GLU A 89 -15.38 -9.32 -15.62
N ARG A 90 -14.40 -8.56 -16.12
CA ARG A 90 -13.39 -7.87 -15.30
C ARG A 90 -14.01 -6.87 -14.31
N THR A 91 -14.98 -6.06 -14.75
CA THR A 91 -15.70 -5.13 -13.86
C THR A 91 -16.58 -5.87 -12.85
N LYS A 92 -17.24 -6.97 -13.25
CA LYS A 92 -18.02 -7.81 -12.33
C LYS A 92 -17.15 -8.48 -11.28
N ALA A 93 -15.97 -9.00 -11.63
CA ALA A 93 -15.07 -9.64 -10.67
C ALA A 93 -14.71 -8.71 -9.50
N ALA A 94 -14.39 -7.45 -9.78
CA ALA A 94 -14.15 -6.44 -8.75
C ALA A 94 -15.38 -6.24 -7.85
N LYS A 95 -16.57 -6.08 -8.46
CA LYS A 95 -17.83 -5.88 -7.71
C LYS A 95 -18.21 -7.10 -6.88
N THR A 96 -17.99 -8.31 -7.39
CA THR A 96 -18.21 -9.60 -6.71
C THR A 96 -17.30 -9.72 -5.50
N ALA A 97 -16.00 -9.43 -5.65
CA ALA A 97 -15.08 -9.44 -4.52
C ALA A 97 -15.52 -8.49 -3.41
N THR A 98 -15.92 -7.26 -3.77
CA THR A 98 -16.48 -6.31 -2.80
C THR A 98 -17.75 -6.84 -2.13
N SER A 99 -18.66 -7.47 -2.88
CA SER A 99 -19.89 -8.06 -2.30
C SER A 99 -19.59 -9.22 -1.34
N ILE A 100 -18.56 -10.03 -1.62
CA ILE A 100 -18.09 -11.07 -0.70
C ILE A 100 -17.55 -10.43 0.59
N ALA A 101 -16.76 -9.36 0.48
CA ALA A 101 -16.26 -8.63 1.64
C ALA A 101 -17.40 -8.02 2.48
N GLU A 102 -18.42 -7.45 1.84
CA GLU A 102 -19.64 -6.95 2.51
C GLU A 102 -20.38 -8.04 3.28
N TYR A 103 -20.51 -9.23 2.69
CA TYR A 103 -21.13 -10.37 3.38
C TYR A 103 -20.41 -10.69 4.70
N PHE A 104 -19.08 -10.78 4.71
CA PHE A 104 -18.33 -11.07 5.94
C PHE A 104 -18.34 -9.90 6.93
N ARG A 105 -18.24 -8.66 6.45
CA ARG A 105 -18.40 -7.46 7.28
C ARG A 105 -19.73 -7.48 8.03
N ASP A 106 -20.81 -7.81 7.33
CA ASP A 106 -22.17 -7.83 7.90
C ASP A 106 -22.38 -9.03 8.85
N LYS A 107 -21.51 -10.05 8.79
CA LYS A 107 -21.36 -11.12 9.79
C LYS A 107 -20.47 -10.73 10.98
N GLY A 108 -20.04 -9.48 11.05
CA GLY A 108 -19.23 -8.93 12.13
C GLY A 108 -17.75 -9.26 12.03
N LYS A 109 -17.24 -9.51 10.82
CA LYS A 109 -15.83 -9.78 10.56
C LYS A 109 -15.07 -8.53 10.14
N ASP A 110 -13.80 -8.48 10.50
CA ASP A 110 -12.84 -7.54 9.95
C ASP A 110 -12.20 -8.14 8.70
N VAL A 111 -12.51 -7.54 7.54
CA VAL A 111 -12.11 -8.02 6.22
C VAL A 111 -11.00 -7.15 5.65
N LEU A 112 -9.94 -7.78 5.14
CA LEU A 112 -8.96 -7.11 4.28
C LEU A 112 -9.34 -7.36 2.81
N LEU A 113 -9.81 -6.33 2.11
CA LEU A 113 -10.11 -6.38 0.68
C LEU A 113 -8.92 -5.85 -0.11
N MET A 114 -8.23 -6.71 -0.86
CA MET A 114 -7.15 -6.32 -1.77
C MET A 114 -7.67 -6.33 -3.21
N MET A 115 -7.46 -5.26 -3.97
CA MET A 115 -7.87 -5.15 -5.36
C MET A 115 -6.69 -4.79 -6.25
N ASP A 116 -6.32 -5.72 -7.12
CA ASP A 116 -5.22 -5.58 -8.06
C ASP A 116 -5.73 -5.74 -9.50
N SER A 117 -6.02 -4.66 -10.25
CA SER A 117 -5.83 -3.25 -9.87
C SER A 117 -7.04 -2.37 -10.19
N LEU A 118 -7.11 -1.24 -9.49
CA LEU A 118 -8.07 -0.17 -9.77
C LEU A 118 -7.86 0.41 -11.17
N THR A 119 -6.61 0.44 -11.65
CA THR A 119 -6.28 0.81 -13.03
C THR A 119 -6.95 -0.13 -14.02
N ARG A 120 -6.80 -1.45 -13.85
CA ARG A 120 -7.41 -2.45 -14.75
C ARG A 120 -8.94 -2.45 -14.69
N PHE A 121 -9.52 -2.21 -13.51
CA PHE A 121 -10.96 -1.98 -13.37
C PHE A 121 -11.42 -0.76 -14.18
N SER A 122 -10.72 0.37 -14.04
CA SER A 122 -11.04 1.61 -14.74
C SER A 122 -10.87 1.49 -16.26
N MET A 123 -9.85 0.78 -16.72
CA MET A 123 -9.66 0.46 -18.14
C MET A 123 -10.79 -0.42 -18.70
N ALA A 124 -11.26 -1.41 -17.92
CA ALA A 124 -12.39 -2.22 -18.32
C ALA A 124 -13.69 -1.40 -18.39
N GLN A 125 -13.92 -0.52 -17.41
CA GLN A 125 -15.06 0.40 -17.44
C GLN A 125 -14.99 1.38 -18.61
N ARG A 126 -13.79 1.86 -18.97
CA ARG A 126 -13.56 2.68 -20.17
C ARG A 126 -13.97 1.95 -21.44
N GLU A 127 -13.57 0.69 -21.60
CA GLU A 127 -13.94 -0.13 -22.77
C GLU A 127 -15.46 -0.27 -22.90
N ILE A 128 -16.16 -0.52 -21.78
CA ILE A 128 -17.62 -0.60 -21.73
C ILE A 128 -18.27 0.74 -22.12
N GLY A 129 -17.79 1.85 -21.55
CA GLY A 129 -18.35 3.18 -21.81
C GLY A 129 -18.18 3.58 -23.28
N LEU A 130 -17.00 3.36 -23.85
CA LEU A 130 -16.73 3.62 -25.27
C LEU A 130 -17.60 2.76 -26.19
N ALA A 131 -17.76 1.46 -25.87
CA ALA A 131 -18.64 0.57 -26.63
C ALA A 131 -20.13 0.97 -26.53
N SER A 132 -20.50 1.66 -25.45
CA SER A 132 -21.85 2.20 -25.24
C SER A 132 -22.06 3.59 -25.85
N GLY A 133 -21.03 4.15 -26.53
CA GLY A 133 -21.09 5.45 -27.20
C GLY A 133 -20.78 6.65 -26.30
N GLU A 134 -20.23 6.46 -25.11
CA GLU A 134 -19.80 7.59 -24.26
C GLU A 134 -18.58 8.30 -24.86
N PRO A 135 -18.56 9.64 -24.90
CA PRO A 135 -17.40 10.38 -25.39
C PRO A 135 -16.22 10.30 -24.39
N PRO A 136 -14.97 10.21 -24.88
CA PRO A 136 -13.79 10.29 -24.02
C PRO A 136 -13.49 11.75 -23.65
N VAL A 137 -13.88 12.18 -22.44
CA VAL A 137 -13.77 13.60 -22.03
C VAL A 137 -12.46 13.86 -21.29
N SER A 138 -12.25 13.24 -20.14
CA SER A 138 -11.12 13.52 -19.26
C SER A 138 -9.93 12.64 -19.64
N ARG A 139 -9.04 13.19 -20.49
CA ARG A 139 -7.80 12.55 -20.96
C ARG A 139 -7.99 11.12 -21.46
N GLY A 140 -9.06 10.88 -22.21
CA GLY A 140 -9.33 9.58 -22.83
C GLY A 140 -10.26 8.64 -22.06
N TYR A 141 -10.66 8.98 -20.82
CA TYR A 141 -11.63 8.21 -20.04
C TYR A 141 -13.05 8.81 -20.15
N PRO A 142 -14.09 7.96 -20.34
CA PRO A 142 -15.48 8.39 -20.34
C PRO A 142 -15.97 8.75 -18.92
N PRO A 143 -17.03 9.57 -18.79
CA PRO A 143 -17.59 9.96 -17.49
C PRO A 143 -17.96 8.78 -16.58
N SER A 144 -18.43 7.66 -17.13
CA SER A 144 -18.82 6.49 -16.33
C SER A 144 -17.68 5.89 -15.49
N VAL A 145 -16.42 6.05 -15.90
CA VAL A 145 -15.26 5.59 -15.12
C VAL A 145 -15.17 6.34 -13.80
N TYR A 146 -15.33 7.66 -13.84
CA TYR A 146 -15.27 8.53 -12.67
C TYR A 146 -16.52 8.42 -11.79
N ALA A 147 -17.64 7.92 -12.32
CA ALA A 147 -18.82 7.60 -11.52
C ALA A 147 -18.70 6.23 -10.83
N GLU A 148 -18.17 5.22 -11.52
CA GLU A 148 -18.09 3.86 -11.00
C GLU A 148 -16.95 3.65 -10.00
N MET A 149 -15.85 4.39 -10.12
CA MET A 149 -14.72 4.29 -9.18
C MET A 149 -15.11 4.68 -7.74
N PRO A 150 -15.67 5.87 -7.44
CA PRO A 150 -16.15 6.21 -6.10
C PRO A 150 -17.17 5.19 -5.60
N ARG A 151 -18.14 4.83 -6.44
CA ARG A 151 -19.19 3.86 -6.10
C ARG A 151 -18.65 2.51 -5.65
N LEU A 152 -17.53 2.06 -6.24
CA LEU A 152 -16.86 0.83 -5.83
C LEU A 152 -16.07 1.03 -4.53
N LEU A 153 -15.29 2.09 -4.42
CA LEU A 153 -14.39 2.36 -3.30
C LEU A 153 -15.15 2.67 -2.00
N GLU A 154 -16.27 3.38 -2.08
CA GLU A 154 -17.10 3.77 -0.93
C GLU A 154 -17.85 2.60 -0.28
N ARG A 155 -17.83 1.42 -0.90
CA ARG A 155 -18.39 0.19 -0.31
C ARG A 155 -17.51 -0.39 0.81
N ALA A 156 -16.22 -0.09 0.79
CA ALA A 156 -15.31 -0.41 1.89
C ALA A 156 -15.43 0.63 3.02
N GLY A 157 -15.32 0.18 4.26
CA GLY A 157 -15.59 1.01 5.44
C GLY A 157 -15.93 0.21 6.69
N ARG A 158 -16.10 0.90 7.82
CA ARG A 158 -16.65 0.32 9.06
C ARG A 158 -18.17 0.21 8.97
N ALA A 159 -18.71 -0.92 9.41
CA ALA A 159 -20.12 -1.11 9.73
C ALA A 159 -20.31 -1.15 11.25
N ARG A 160 -21.55 -1.42 11.70
CA ARG A 160 -21.88 -1.52 13.13
C ARG A 160 -21.15 -2.66 13.84
N THR A 161 -20.87 -3.77 13.15
CA THR A 161 -20.37 -5.00 13.77
C THR A 161 -19.07 -5.53 13.15
N GLY A 162 -18.65 -5.02 11.99
CA GLY A 162 -17.45 -5.47 11.28
C GLY A 162 -16.87 -4.36 10.42
N SER A 163 -15.81 -4.63 9.67
CA SER A 163 -15.16 -3.64 8.81
C SER A 163 -14.63 -4.24 7.50
N ILE A 164 -14.48 -3.39 6.48
CA ILE A 164 -13.71 -3.71 5.27
C ILE A 164 -12.61 -2.67 5.15
N THR A 165 -11.38 -3.07 5.40
CA THR A 165 -10.19 -2.28 5.08
C THR A 165 -9.80 -2.60 3.63
N GLY A 166 -9.78 -1.59 2.77
CA GLY A 166 -9.53 -1.76 1.34
C GLY A 166 -8.12 -1.35 0.94
N LEU A 167 -7.37 -2.24 0.27
CA LEU A 167 -6.09 -1.96 -0.35
C LEU A 167 -6.25 -2.02 -1.88
N TYR A 168 -6.09 -0.89 -2.56
CA TYR A 168 -6.35 -0.77 -4.00
C TYR A 168 -5.06 -0.44 -4.73
N THR A 169 -4.56 -1.36 -5.55
CA THR A 169 -3.36 -1.05 -6.33
C THR A 169 -3.71 -0.14 -7.50
N VAL A 170 -2.80 0.78 -7.79
CA VAL A 170 -2.86 1.69 -8.92
C VAL A 170 -1.53 1.57 -9.65
N LEU A 171 -1.60 1.23 -10.93
CA LEU A 171 -0.43 1.13 -11.79
C LEU A 171 -0.03 2.55 -12.21
N VAL A 172 1.16 2.98 -11.77
CA VAL A 172 1.73 4.28 -12.13
C VAL A 172 2.75 4.06 -13.23
N ASP A 173 2.49 4.59 -14.43
CA ASP A 173 3.42 4.50 -15.55
C ASP A 173 4.48 5.58 -15.42
N GLY A 174 5.76 5.21 -15.57
CA GLY A 174 6.88 6.15 -15.54
C GLY A 174 6.98 7.08 -14.31
N ASP A 175 6.43 6.68 -13.16
CA ASP A 175 6.29 7.52 -11.95
C ASP A 175 5.41 8.79 -12.17
N ASP A 176 4.55 8.82 -13.20
CA ASP A 176 3.59 9.90 -13.45
C ASP A 176 2.35 9.79 -12.57
N PHE A 177 2.44 10.43 -11.41
CA PHE A 177 1.37 10.56 -10.43
C PHE A 177 0.20 11.47 -10.85
N ASN A 178 0.28 12.09 -12.02
CA ASN A 178 -0.74 12.99 -12.58
C ASN A 178 -1.60 12.31 -13.67
N GLU A 179 -1.44 11.00 -13.88
CA GLU A 179 -2.34 10.21 -14.72
C GLU A 179 -3.76 10.20 -14.11
N PRO A 180 -4.82 10.28 -14.93
CA PRO A 180 -6.19 10.49 -14.43
C PRO A 180 -6.70 9.53 -13.37
N ILE A 181 -6.38 8.24 -13.47
CA ILE A 181 -6.85 7.23 -12.51
C ILE A 181 -6.10 7.39 -11.19
N THR A 182 -4.80 7.65 -11.26
CA THR A 182 -3.97 7.88 -10.08
C THR A 182 -4.41 9.12 -9.31
N ASP A 183 -4.69 10.22 -10.02
CA ASP A 183 -5.18 11.46 -9.42
C ASP A 183 -6.58 11.29 -8.80
N ALA A 184 -7.52 10.69 -9.54
CA ALA A 184 -8.86 10.41 -9.03
C ALA A 184 -8.84 9.51 -7.79
N ALA A 185 -8.04 8.43 -7.83
CA ALA A 185 -7.88 7.53 -6.69
C ALA A 185 -7.32 8.25 -5.47
N ARG A 186 -6.32 9.13 -5.63
CA ARG A 186 -5.76 9.94 -4.53
C ARG A 186 -6.80 10.86 -3.89
N GLY A 187 -7.72 11.40 -4.69
CA GLY A 187 -8.82 12.24 -4.20
C GLY A 187 -9.84 11.47 -3.35
N ILE A 188 -10.13 10.22 -3.72
CA ILE A 188 -11.19 9.41 -3.09
C ILE A 188 -10.68 8.62 -1.88
N LEU A 189 -9.44 8.11 -1.93
CA LEU A 189 -8.87 7.24 -0.92
C LEU A 189 -8.41 7.99 0.34
N ASP A 190 -8.31 7.26 1.45
CA ASP A 190 -7.96 7.78 2.78
C ASP A 190 -6.43 7.80 3.02
N GLY A 191 -5.65 7.53 1.99
CA GLY A 191 -4.19 7.41 2.05
C GLY A 191 -3.64 6.62 0.86
N HIS A 192 -2.31 6.58 0.75
CA HIS A 192 -1.62 5.79 -0.25
C HIS A 192 -0.21 5.40 0.21
N ILE A 193 0.25 4.26 -0.29
CA ILE A 193 1.59 3.71 -0.15
C ILE A 193 2.24 3.76 -1.55
N VAL A 194 3.37 4.41 -1.67
CA VAL A 194 4.12 4.54 -2.92
C VAL A 194 5.26 3.52 -2.94
N LEU A 195 5.33 2.72 -4.00
CA LEU A 195 6.47 1.86 -4.27
C LEU A 195 7.41 2.52 -5.27
N ASN A 196 8.65 2.77 -4.85
CA ASN A 196 9.62 3.57 -5.58
C ASN A 196 10.67 2.68 -6.26
N ARG A 197 10.85 2.87 -7.56
CA ARG A 197 11.81 2.11 -8.38
C ARG A 197 13.26 2.30 -7.92
N LYS A 198 13.64 3.49 -7.45
CA LYS A 198 15.01 3.75 -6.96
C LYS A 198 15.33 2.91 -5.73
N LEU A 199 14.36 2.70 -4.82
CA LEU A 199 14.53 1.83 -3.66
C LEU A 199 14.70 0.36 -4.10
N ALA A 200 13.85 -0.11 -5.02
CA ALA A 200 13.96 -1.46 -5.58
C ALA A 200 15.33 -1.70 -6.25
N GLN A 201 15.86 -0.73 -7.00
CA GLN A 201 17.19 -0.79 -7.63
C GLN A 201 18.34 -0.81 -6.60
N LYS A 202 18.15 -0.23 -5.42
CA LYS A 202 19.08 -0.27 -4.27
C LYS A 202 18.93 -1.55 -3.43
N ASN A 203 18.15 -2.54 -3.88
CA ASN A 203 17.82 -3.75 -3.13
C ASN A 203 17.21 -3.43 -1.75
N HIS A 204 16.34 -2.42 -1.70
CA HIS A 204 15.58 -2.04 -0.52
C HIS A 204 14.16 -2.56 -0.66
N TYR A 205 13.82 -3.61 0.10
CA TYR A 205 12.51 -4.24 0.09
C TYR A 205 11.90 -4.31 1.51
N PRO A 206 10.59 -4.06 1.66
CA PRO A 206 9.68 -3.52 0.65
C PRO A 206 10.13 -2.14 0.11
N ALA A 207 9.89 -1.87 -1.18
CA ALA A 207 10.36 -0.65 -1.84
C ALA A 207 9.47 0.57 -1.53
N ILE A 208 9.05 0.72 -0.28
CA ILE A 208 8.09 1.74 0.16
C ILE A 208 8.80 3.08 0.36
N ASP A 209 8.34 4.09 -0.35
CA ASP A 209 8.77 5.47 -0.14
C ASP A 209 7.89 6.13 0.93
N VAL A 210 8.36 6.09 2.18
CA VAL A 210 7.60 6.59 3.34
C VAL A 210 7.43 8.11 3.38
N LEU A 211 8.22 8.85 2.59
CA LEU A 211 8.09 10.30 2.42
C LEU A 211 7.01 10.64 1.40
N ALA A 212 6.91 9.86 0.33
CA ALA A 212 5.86 9.98 -0.68
C ALA A 212 4.53 9.29 -0.28
N SER A 213 4.50 8.59 0.85
CA SER A 213 3.34 7.84 1.33
C SER A 213 2.64 8.51 2.52
N ILE A 214 1.34 8.25 2.66
CA ILE A 214 0.53 8.81 3.76
C ILE A 214 -0.65 7.90 4.13
N SER A 215 -0.90 7.76 5.43
CA SER A 215 -2.18 7.30 5.98
C SER A 215 -2.85 8.49 6.69
N ARG A 216 -4.00 8.97 6.19
CA ARG A 216 -4.64 10.18 6.73
C ARG A 216 -5.21 9.99 8.13
N CYS A 217 -5.50 8.75 8.54
CA CYS A 217 -6.02 8.48 9.88
C CYS A 217 -4.95 8.09 10.90
N MET A 218 -3.67 7.92 10.50
CA MET A 218 -2.61 7.48 11.41
C MET A 218 -2.57 8.32 12.69
N SER A 219 -2.60 9.64 12.56
CA SER A 219 -2.53 10.59 13.69
C SER A 219 -3.69 10.49 14.68
N THR A 220 -4.75 9.76 14.40
CA THR A 220 -5.88 9.57 15.32
C THR A 220 -5.96 8.15 15.89
N ILE A 221 -5.14 7.22 15.40
CA ILE A 221 -5.19 5.81 15.80
C ILE A 221 -3.90 5.29 16.47
N VAL A 222 -2.82 6.08 16.43
CA VAL A 222 -1.52 5.74 17.06
C VAL A 222 -1.25 6.56 18.32
N THR A 223 -0.37 6.05 19.19
CA THR A 223 0.10 6.73 20.39
C THR A 223 0.88 8.02 20.04
N PRO A 224 0.91 9.02 20.94
CA PRO A 224 1.77 10.20 20.76
C PRO A 224 3.25 9.87 20.57
N GLU A 225 3.74 8.83 21.23
CA GLU A 225 5.12 8.33 21.20
C GLU A 225 5.46 7.78 19.82
N GLN A 226 4.67 6.83 19.31
CA GLN A 226 4.81 6.28 17.96
C GLN A 226 4.77 7.40 16.91
N ARG A 227 3.84 8.36 17.05
CA ARG A 227 3.72 9.50 16.11
C ARG A 227 4.98 10.36 16.10
N ARG A 228 5.59 10.59 17.27
CA ARG A 228 6.82 11.38 17.40
C ARG A 228 7.99 10.66 16.76
N ALA A 229 8.17 9.37 17.06
CA ALA A 229 9.21 8.53 16.48
C ALA A 229 9.07 8.43 14.96
N ALA A 230 7.86 8.25 14.45
CA ALA A 230 7.57 8.25 13.01
C ALA A 230 7.96 9.58 12.34
N GLY A 231 7.68 10.71 13.00
CA GLY A 231 8.11 12.04 12.53
C GLY A 231 9.62 12.21 12.52
N GLN A 232 10.32 11.74 13.57
CA GLN A 232 11.78 11.78 13.64
C GLN A 232 12.42 10.94 12.54
N LEU A 233 11.91 9.74 12.28
CA LEU A 233 12.37 8.88 11.19
C LEU A 233 12.22 9.57 9.82
N LYS A 234 11.05 10.15 9.55
CA LYS A 234 10.82 10.90 8.30
C LYS A 234 11.75 12.10 8.16
N ASN A 235 12.01 12.83 9.25
CA ASN A 235 12.95 13.97 9.24
C ASN A 235 14.39 13.54 8.95
N VAL A 236 14.85 12.43 9.56
CA VAL A 236 16.17 11.84 9.29
C VAL A 236 16.27 11.45 7.82
N LEU A 237 15.27 10.74 7.30
CA LEU A 237 15.28 10.27 5.92
C LEU A 237 15.25 11.43 4.91
N ALA A 238 14.42 12.45 5.14
CA ALA A 238 14.35 13.64 4.29
C ALA A 238 15.66 14.41 4.30
N THR A 239 16.22 14.67 5.50
CA THR A 239 17.50 15.40 5.64
C THR A 239 18.65 14.65 4.97
N TYR A 240 18.68 13.31 5.10
CA TYR A 240 19.68 12.50 4.42
C TYR A 240 19.52 12.56 2.90
N GLN A 241 18.29 12.41 2.38
CA GLN A 241 18.03 12.46 0.93
C GLN A 241 18.43 13.80 0.31
N ASP A 242 18.16 14.92 0.98
CA ASP A 242 18.55 16.25 0.51
C ASP A 242 20.08 16.43 0.41
N ALA A 243 20.84 15.67 1.21
CA ALA A 243 22.30 15.72 1.27
C ALA A 243 23.01 14.52 0.61
N GLU A 244 22.27 13.52 0.12
CA GLU A 244 22.79 12.21 -0.29
C GLU A 244 23.91 12.35 -1.33
N ASP A 245 23.73 13.21 -2.34
CA ASP A 245 24.73 13.43 -3.38
C ASP A 245 26.04 14.01 -2.82
N LEU A 246 25.96 15.01 -1.94
CA LEU A 246 27.13 15.64 -1.31
C LEU A 246 27.88 14.67 -0.40
N ILE A 247 27.15 13.80 0.30
CA ILE A 247 27.72 12.75 1.15
C ILE A 247 28.45 11.73 0.28
N ASN A 248 27.80 11.23 -0.77
CA ASN A 248 28.34 10.17 -1.63
C ASN A 248 29.59 10.58 -2.41
N ILE A 249 29.71 11.85 -2.82
CA ILE A 249 30.91 12.38 -3.48
C ILE A 249 32.02 12.81 -2.49
N GLY A 250 31.78 12.68 -1.19
CA GLY A 250 32.73 13.08 -0.14
C GLY A 250 32.90 14.60 0.03
N ALA A 251 31.98 15.40 -0.49
CA ALA A 251 32.02 16.87 -0.39
C ALA A 251 31.45 17.39 0.93
N TYR A 252 30.65 16.59 1.64
CA TYR A 252 30.13 16.95 2.96
C TYR A 252 31.20 16.79 4.04
N ARG A 253 31.35 17.80 4.90
CA ARG A 253 32.29 17.78 6.03
C ARG A 253 31.51 17.68 7.35
N ALA A 254 31.86 16.69 8.16
CA ALA A 254 31.28 16.52 9.50
C ALA A 254 31.41 17.81 10.34
N GLY A 255 30.34 18.17 11.06
CA GLY A 255 30.24 19.39 11.86
C GLY A 255 29.77 20.63 11.08
N ALA A 256 29.60 20.53 9.75
CA ALA A 256 29.11 21.65 8.94
C ALA A 256 27.61 21.90 9.14
N ASN A 257 26.82 20.85 9.37
CA ASN A 257 25.39 20.96 9.64
C ASN A 257 24.94 19.90 10.66
N PRO A 258 24.57 20.29 11.90
CA PRO A 258 24.15 19.34 12.93
C PRO A 258 22.97 18.44 12.52
N HIS A 259 22.07 18.91 11.65
CA HIS A 259 20.95 18.11 11.17
C HIS A 259 21.41 17.01 10.20
N ILE A 260 22.33 17.32 9.29
CA ILE A 260 22.90 16.33 8.37
C ILE A 260 23.77 15.34 9.14
N ASP A 261 24.58 15.81 10.09
CA ASP A 261 25.38 14.94 10.95
C ASP A 261 24.49 13.95 11.73
N TYR A 262 23.39 14.43 12.31
CA TYR A 262 22.42 13.58 12.99
C TYR A 262 21.76 12.58 12.03
N ALA A 263 21.36 13.04 10.84
CA ALA A 263 20.75 12.18 9.85
C ALA A 263 21.71 11.06 9.39
N ILE A 264 22.98 11.37 9.12
CA ILE A 264 24.03 10.39 8.82
C ILE A 264 24.17 9.39 9.97
N SER A 265 24.19 9.86 11.22
CA SER A 265 24.35 8.98 12.39
C SER A 265 23.21 7.98 12.60
N LYS A 266 22.00 8.29 12.08
CA LYS A 266 20.79 7.47 12.22
C LYS A 266 20.39 6.72 10.96
N TYR A 267 21.00 7.05 9.81
CA TYR A 267 20.56 6.57 8.51
C TYR A 267 20.55 5.04 8.40
N GLU A 268 21.58 4.36 8.92
CA GLU A 268 21.66 2.90 8.88
C GLU A 268 20.56 2.23 9.71
N GLN A 269 20.32 2.72 10.94
CA GLN A 269 19.24 2.22 11.81
C GLN A 269 17.87 2.41 11.15
N VAL A 270 17.64 3.60 10.57
CA VAL A 270 16.39 3.90 9.85
C VAL A 270 16.20 3.00 8.63
N ASN A 271 17.24 2.81 7.80
CA ASN A 271 17.15 1.95 6.62
C ASN A 271 16.93 0.48 7.00
N THR A 272 17.55 0.00 8.08
CA THR A 272 17.35 -1.37 8.57
C THR A 272 15.92 -1.58 9.05
N PHE A 273 15.34 -0.60 9.75
CA PHE A 273 13.93 -0.64 10.16
C PHE A 273 12.98 -0.67 8.96
N LEU A 274 13.28 0.07 7.89
CA LEU A 274 12.44 0.15 6.70
C LEU A 274 12.51 -1.10 5.80
N LYS A 275 13.50 -1.97 6.01
CA LYS A 275 13.62 -3.24 5.30
C LYS A 275 12.99 -4.38 6.10
N GLN A 276 12.37 -5.31 5.37
CA GLN A 276 11.75 -6.50 5.95
C GLN A 276 11.83 -7.64 4.95
N GLU A 277 12.22 -8.83 5.42
CA GLU A 277 12.28 -10.03 4.59
C GLU A 277 10.87 -10.56 4.29
N THR A 278 10.70 -11.26 3.17
CA THR A 278 9.36 -11.66 2.71
C THR A 278 8.64 -12.63 3.65
N ASP A 279 9.37 -13.46 4.37
CA ASP A 279 8.88 -14.45 5.32
C ASP A 279 8.92 -13.95 6.78
N GLU A 280 9.46 -12.75 7.01
CA GLU A 280 9.52 -12.11 8.31
C GLU A 280 8.11 -11.70 8.76
N LYS A 281 7.80 -12.04 10.02
CA LYS A 281 6.56 -11.68 10.69
C LYS A 281 6.91 -10.92 11.96
N VAL A 282 6.46 -9.67 12.04
CA VAL A 282 6.65 -8.83 13.21
C VAL A 282 5.29 -8.39 13.73
N GLU A 283 5.07 -8.55 15.03
CA GLU A 283 3.84 -8.10 15.69
C GLU A 283 3.84 -6.58 15.84
N PHE A 284 2.66 -5.98 15.81
CA PHE A 284 2.49 -4.52 15.80
C PHE A 284 3.24 -3.83 16.95
N GLU A 285 3.11 -4.37 18.16
CA GLU A 285 3.74 -3.83 19.36
C GLU A 285 5.27 -3.83 19.22
N ASN A 286 5.86 -4.90 18.71
CA ASN A 286 7.31 -5.00 18.48
C ASN A 286 7.78 -4.00 17.41
N ILE A 287 6.98 -3.76 16.35
CA ILE A 287 7.29 -2.76 15.32
C ILE A 287 7.35 -1.37 15.94
N VAL A 288 6.40 -1.05 16.82
CA VAL A 288 6.34 0.26 17.50
C VAL A 288 7.51 0.40 18.47
N GLU A 289 7.82 -0.62 19.26
CA GLU A 289 8.98 -0.64 20.16
C GLU A 289 10.31 -0.46 19.41
N GLU A 290 10.50 -1.18 18.29
CA GLU A 290 11.69 -1.04 17.44
C GLU A 290 11.82 0.39 16.89
N LEU A 291 10.72 0.97 16.40
CA LEU A 291 10.68 2.35 15.89
C LEU A 291 11.04 3.37 16.97
N GLU A 292 10.45 3.26 18.16
CA GLU A 292 10.71 4.16 19.28
C GLU A 292 12.16 4.00 19.79
N GLY A 293 12.65 2.75 19.82
CA GLY A 293 14.01 2.41 20.23
C GLY A 293 15.11 3.07 19.41
N ILE A 294 14.87 3.39 18.13
CA ILE A 294 15.82 4.12 17.27
C ILE A 294 16.11 5.52 17.83
N PHE A 295 15.13 6.16 18.48
CA PHE A 295 15.22 7.56 18.92
C PHE A 295 15.28 7.74 20.44
N ASN A 296 15.11 6.66 21.21
CA ASN A 296 15.30 6.69 22.65
C ASN A 296 16.79 6.74 23.00
N PRO A 297 17.22 7.64 23.90
CA PRO A 297 18.61 7.77 24.30
C PRO A 297 19.12 6.62 25.20
N ASP A 298 18.21 5.84 25.79
CA ASP A 298 18.55 4.76 26.74
C ASP A 298 18.69 3.37 26.09
N THR A 299 18.36 3.24 24.80
CA THR A 299 18.57 2.00 24.01
C THR A 299 19.97 2.00 23.40
N THR A 300 21.00 1.86 24.23
CA THR A 300 22.25 1.27 23.74
C THR A 300 21.98 -0.20 23.46
N LEU A 301 21.93 -0.55 22.17
CA LEU A 301 22.06 -1.94 21.72
C LEU A 301 23.39 -2.46 22.28
N GLU A 302 23.30 -3.36 23.28
CA GLU A 302 24.42 -4.22 23.70
C GLU A 302 24.79 -5.22 22.60
#